data_AF-A0A2D4FZC2-F1
#
_entry.id   AF-A0A2D4FZC2-F1
#
_cell.length_a   1.000
_cell.length_b   1.000
_cell.length_c   1.000
_cell.angle_alpha   90.00
_cell.angle_beta   90.00
_cell.angle_gamma   90.00
#
_symmetry.space_group_name_H-M   'P 1'
#
loop_
_entity.id
_entity.type
_entity.pdbx_description
1 polymer ?
#
loop_
_entity_poly.entity_id
_entity_poly.type
_entity_poly.pdbx_seq_one_letter_code
_entity_poly.pdbx_strand_id
1 'polypeptide(L)'
;QAGQADALRVTVKSDSEDDQYPVLFVVRQQKGVLSWQLPLIFHGLYQRNYNYTEVSRTLCPSESVPMNGSSEQIVFINVASMAPYNAHYQLQVTKIKNFQLK
;
A
#
# COMPACT_ATOMS: atom_id res chain seq x y z
N GLN A 1 13.59 -9.95 -22.86
CA GLN A 1 13.06 -8.56 -22.80
C GLN A 1 12.24 -8.48 -21.53
N ALA A 2 12.69 -7.74 -20.52
CA ALA A 2 12.00 -7.68 -19.22
C ALA A 2 10.55 -7.20 -19.44
N GLY A 3 9.58 -8.05 -19.08
CA GLY A 3 8.18 -7.89 -19.43
C GLY A 3 7.61 -6.59 -18.87
N GLN A 4 7.11 -5.71 -19.75
CA GLN A 4 6.25 -4.60 -19.33
C GLN A 4 4.96 -5.20 -18.77
N ALA A 5 4.61 -4.81 -17.54
CA ALA A 5 3.37 -5.21 -16.91
C ALA A 5 2.67 -4.00 -16.30
N ASP A 6 1.34 -4.06 -16.21
CA ASP A 6 0.62 -3.06 -15.43
C ASP A 6 0.80 -3.35 -13.92
N ALA A 7 0.88 -2.29 -13.11
CA ALA A 7 0.98 -2.38 -11.66
C ALA A 7 -0.13 -1.55 -10.99
N LEU A 8 -0.39 -1.84 -9.72
CA LEU A 8 -1.29 -1.03 -8.90
C LEU A 8 -0.48 -0.33 -7.82
N ARG A 9 -0.68 0.97 -7.65
CA ARG A 9 -0.13 1.74 -6.55
C ARG A 9 -1.24 2.09 -5.58
N VAL A 10 -1.04 1.73 -4.32
CA VAL A 10 -1.92 2.06 -3.21
C VAL A 10 -1.26 3.19 -2.43
N THR A 11 -1.90 4.35 -2.43
CA THR A 11 -1.53 5.51 -1.64
C THR A 11 -2.55 5.67 -0.53
N VAL A 12 -2.07 5.76 0.70
CA VAL A 12 -2.91 6.01 1.87
C VAL A 12 -2.38 7.20 2.64
N LYS A 13 -3.31 7.95 3.22
CA LYS A 13 -3.03 9.10 4.06
C LYS A 13 -3.94 9.05 5.28
N SER A 14 -3.44 9.48 6.44
CA SER A 14 -4.23 9.71 7.63
C SER A 14 -3.80 11.02 8.25
N ASP A 15 -4.74 11.74 8.84
CA ASP A 15 -4.47 12.92 9.66
C ASP A 15 -4.16 12.57 11.12
N SER A 16 -4.24 11.27 11.48
CA SER A 16 -3.83 10.79 12.80
C SER A 16 -2.31 10.84 12.93
N GLU A 17 -1.85 11.67 13.86
CA GLU A 17 -0.46 11.63 14.36
C GLU A 17 -0.31 10.73 15.59
N ASP A 18 -1.41 10.15 16.07
CA ASP A 18 -1.45 9.24 17.21
C ASP A 18 -0.86 7.87 16.83
N ASP A 19 0.28 7.55 17.43
CA ASP A 19 1.00 6.29 17.25
C ASP A 19 0.54 5.17 18.18
N GLN A 20 -0.28 5.49 19.19
CA GLN A 20 -0.91 4.53 20.08
C GLN A 20 -2.11 3.86 19.40
N TYR A 21 -2.85 4.59 18.58
CA TYR A 21 -4.01 4.08 17.82
C TYR A 21 -3.87 4.25 16.30
N PRO A 22 -2.88 3.59 15.67
CA PRO A 22 -2.63 3.76 14.25
C PRO A 22 -3.77 3.21 13.39
N VAL A 23 -3.89 3.74 12.18
CA VAL A 23 -4.74 3.18 11.13
C VAL A 23 -3.94 2.12 10.39
N LEU A 24 -4.38 0.86 10.49
CA LEU A 24 -3.78 -0.29 9.83
C LEU A 24 -4.40 -0.51 8.46
N PHE A 25 -3.55 -0.59 7.43
CA PHE A 25 -3.91 -0.93 6.07
C PHE A 25 -3.35 -2.31 5.72
N VAL A 26 -4.22 -3.22 5.26
CA VAL A 26 -3.84 -4.56 4.82
C VAL A 26 -4.29 -4.77 3.39
N VAL A 27 -3.33 -4.81 2.47
CA VAL A 27 -3.54 -5.03 1.04
C VAL A 27 -3.21 -6.47 0.68
N ARG A 28 -4.21 -7.20 0.19
CA ARG A 28 -4.09 -8.60 -0.23
C ARG A 28 -4.23 -8.70 -1.74
N GLN A 29 -3.26 -9.36 -2.37
CA GLN A 29 -3.24 -9.75 -3.77
C GLN A 29 -3.08 -11.28 -3.84
N GLN A 30 -3.39 -11.88 -4.99
CA GLN A 30 -3.26 -13.33 -5.23
C GLN A 30 -1.92 -13.95 -4.77
N LYS A 31 -0.80 -13.22 -4.91
CA LYS A 31 0.55 -13.72 -4.58
C LYS A 31 1.12 -13.21 -3.25
N GLY A 32 0.39 -12.38 -2.49
CA GLY A 32 0.95 -11.84 -1.26
C GLY A 32 0.08 -10.84 -0.52
N VAL A 33 0.53 -10.51 0.68
CA VAL A 33 -0.10 -9.54 1.56
C VAL A 33 0.93 -8.49 1.95
N LEU A 34 0.55 -7.22 1.84
CA LEU A 34 1.31 -6.10 2.37
C LEU A 34 0.49 -5.44 3.45
N SER A 35 1.11 -5.12 4.58
CA SER A 35 0.48 -4.34 5.63
C SER A 35 1.38 -3.22 6.12
N TRP A 36 0.77 -2.11 6.47
CA TRP A 36 1.46 -0.99 7.09
C TRP A 36 0.46 -0.14 7.88
N GLN A 37 0.99 0.64 8.80
CA GLN A 37 0.23 1.48 9.72
C GLN A 37 0.57 2.94 9.47
N LEU A 38 -0.43 3.82 9.64
CA LEU A 38 -0.24 5.27 9.70
C LEU A 38 -0.58 5.77 11.11
N PRO A 39 0.26 6.62 11.72
CA PRO A 39 1.53 7.13 11.18
C PRO A 39 2.61 6.04 11.00
N LEU A 40 3.35 6.09 9.87
CA LEU A 40 4.50 5.19 9.67
C LEU A 40 5.73 5.86 10.28
N ILE A 41 6.18 5.32 11.42
CA ILE A 41 7.35 5.84 12.12
C ILE A 41 8.61 5.16 11.61
N PHE A 42 9.57 5.96 11.15
CA PHE A 42 10.89 5.50 10.80
C PHE A 42 11.93 6.05 11.79
N HIS A 43 12.69 5.15 12.40
CA HIS A 43 13.76 5.51 13.32
C HIS A 43 15.05 5.74 12.54
N GLY A 44 15.48 7.00 12.48
CA GLY A 44 16.74 7.41 11.89
C GLY A 44 17.91 7.36 12.86
N LEU A 45 19.08 7.75 12.35
CA LEU A 45 20.27 7.98 13.19
C LEU A 45 20.01 9.08 14.22
N TYR A 46 20.73 9.04 15.34
CA TYR A 46 20.67 10.04 16.42
C TYR A 46 19.26 10.20 17.03
N GLN A 47 18.52 9.10 17.18
CA GLN A 47 17.18 9.08 17.80
C GLN A 47 16.15 9.99 17.09
N ARG A 48 16.38 10.31 15.81
CA ARG A 48 15.45 11.12 15.03
C ARG A 48 14.32 10.25 14.50
N ASN A 49 13.09 10.57 14.89
CA ASN A 49 11.90 9.92 14.36
C ASN A 49 11.37 10.71 13.15
N TYR A 50 11.06 9.99 12.08
CA TYR A 50 10.33 10.52 10.94
C TYR A 50 8.93 9.92 10.93
N ASN A 51 7.94 10.78 11.13
CA ASN A 51 6.54 10.40 11.08
C ASN A 51 6.02 10.66 9.65
N TYR A 52 5.64 9.59 8.95
CA TYR A 52 5.00 9.68 7.65
C TYR A 52 3.50 9.43 7.81
N THR A 53 2.73 10.47 7.57
CA THR A 53 1.26 10.44 7.55
C THR A 53 0.68 10.10 6.16
N GLU A 54 1.55 9.97 5.16
CA GLU A 54 1.22 9.51 3.80
C GLU A 54 2.24 8.46 3.35
N VAL A 55 1.75 7.32 2.87
CA VAL A 55 2.57 6.20 2.39
C VAL A 55 2.00 5.69 1.09
N SER A 56 2.87 5.47 0.11
CA SER A 56 2.51 4.88 -1.18
C SER A 56 3.33 3.62 -1.44
N ARG A 57 2.67 2.52 -1.79
CA ARG A 57 3.30 1.25 -2.17
C ARG A 57 2.77 0.76 -3.51
N THR A 58 3.69 0.38 -4.40
CA THR A 58 3.35 -0.29 -5.66
C THR A 58 3.32 -1.80 -5.43
N LEU A 59 2.20 -2.43 -5.73
CA LEU A 59 2.05 -3.88 -5.71
C LEU A 59 2.85 -4.49 -6.86
N CYS A 60 3.51 -5.61 -6.59
CA CYS A 60 4.19 -6.36 -7.63
C CYS A 60 3.17 -6.76 -8.71
N PRO A 61 3.47 -6.53 -10.01
CA PRO A 61 2.62 -7.04 -11.07
C PRO A 61 2.43 -8.54 -10.91
N SER A 62 1.20 -9.04 -11.07
CA SER A 62 1.05 -10.48 -11.31
C SER A 62 1.79 -10.80 -12.61
N GLU A 63 2.62 -11.84 -12.62
CA GLU A 63 3.33 -12.28 -13.82
C GLU A 63 2.40 -12.34 -15.03
N SER A 64 2.95 -11.97 -16.18
CA SER A 64 2.27 -11.97 -17.48
C SER A 64 1.44 -13.24 -17.64
N VAL A 65 0.12 -13.06 -17.72
CA VAL A 65 -0.79 -14.12 -18.10
C VAL A 65 -0.35 -14.62 -19.48
N PRO A 66 -0.27 -15.95 -19.73
CA PRO A 66 0.00 -16.44 -21.08
C PRO A 66 -1.04 -15.90 -22.06
N MET A 67 -0.64 -15.74 -23.33
CA MET A 67 -1.34 -15.11 -24.48
C MET A 67 -2.85 -15.39 -24.67
N ASN A 68 -3.47 -16.28 -23.90
CA ASN A 68 -4.82 -16.79 -24.11
C ASN A 68 -5.85 -16.47 -23.00
N GLY A 69 -5.54 -15.61 -22.03
CA GLY A 69 -6.56 -15.20 -21.04
C GLY A 69 -6.24 -13.93 -20.29
N SER A 70 -7.25 -13.10 -20.02
CA SER A 70 -7.15 -12.03 -19.04
C SER A 70 -7.32 -12.65 -17.65
N SER A 71 -6.23 -12.83 -16.89
CA SER A 71 -6.36 -13.11 -15.45
C SER A 71 -6.88 -11.85 -14.77
N GLU A 72 -8.13 -11.89 -14.30
CA GLU A 72 -8.64 -10.84 -13.44
C GLU A 72 -7.83 -10.84 -12.13
N GLN A 73 -7.15 -9.74 -11.85
CA GLN A 73 -6.40 -9.57 -10.62
C GLN A 73 -7.28 -8.85 -9.59
N ILE A 74 -7.75 -9.60 -8.59
CA ILE A 74 -8.52 -9.03 -7.48
C ILE A 74 -7.57 -8.57 -6.38
N VAL A 75 -7.80 -7.35 -5.88
CA VAL A 75 -7.08 -6.78 -4.74
C VAL A 75 -8.08 -6.43 -3.64
N PHE A 76 -7.81 -6.88 -2.42
CA PHE A 76 -8.60 -6.54 -1.25
C PHE A 76 -7.79 -5.58 -0.38
N ILE A 77 -8.38 -4.45 -0.01
CA ILE A 77 -7.77 -3.52 0.94
C ILE A 77 -8.66 -3.44 2.17
N ASN A 78 -8.10 -3.79 3.32
CA ASN A 78 -8.78 -3.74 4.61
C ASN A 78 -8.19 -2.59 5.41
N VAL A 79 -9.05 -1.81 6.06
CA VAL A 79 -8.68 -0.67 6.90
C VAL A 79 -9.25 -0.92 8.29
N ALA A 80 -8.41 -0.79 9.32
CA ALA A 80 -8.81 -0.99 10.70
C ALA A 80 -8.11 0.03 11.62
N SER A 81 -8.76 0.41 12.71
CA SER A 81 -8.16 1.19 13.79
C SER A 81 -8.82 0.78 15.11
N MET A 82 -8.07 0.90 16.20
CA MET A 82 -8.57 0.72 17.56
C MET A 82 -8.83 2.07 18.26
N ALA A 83 -8.76 3.18 17.52
CA ALA A 83 -9.00 4.51 18.07
C ALA A 83 -10.39 4.60 18.70
N PRO A 84 -10.52 5.12 19.93
CA PRO A 84 -11.82 5.36 20.56
C PRO A 84 -12.54 6.59 19.98
N TYR A 85 -11.99 7.18 18.92
CA TYR A 85 -12.46 8.38 18.21
C TYR A 85 -12.47 8.13 16.70
N ASN A 86 -12.99 9.10 15.93
CA ASN A 86 -13.04 8.99 14.48
C ASN A 86 -11.62 9.09 13.88
N ALA A 87 -11.13 7.98 13.32
CA ALA A 87 -9.90 7.98 12.53
C ALA A 87 -10.21 8.35 11.08
N HIS A 88 -9.69 9.49 10.61
CA HIS A 88 -9.86 9.88 9.21
C HIS A 88 -8.70 9.35 8.36
N TYR A 89 -9.05 8.92 7.15
CA TYR A 89 -8.08 8.44 6.18
C TYR A 89 -8.54 8.72 4.75
N GLN A 90 -7.56 8.73 3.84
CA GLN A 90 -7.77 8.72 2.40
C GLN A 90 -7.06 7.51 1.82
N LEU A 91 -7.72 6.83 0.89
CA LEU A 91 -7.18 5.68 0.18
C LEU A 91 -7.38 5.91 -1.31
N GLN A 92 -6.28 5.87 -2.05
CA GLN A 92 -6.28 6.00 -3.50
C GLN A 92 -5.55 4.82 -4.13
N VAL A 93 -6.20 4.18 -5.10
CA VAL A 93 -5.60 3.13 -5.92
C VAL A 93 -5.41 3.65 -7.33
N THR A 94 -4.18 3.60 -7.85
CA THR A 94 -3.84 4.07 -9.20
C THR A 94 -3.24 2.94 -10.01
N LYS A 95 -3.77 2.72 -11.21
CA LYS A 95 -3.18 1.79 -12.18
C LYS A 95 -2.01 2.45 -12.90
N ILE A 96 -0.82 1.88 -12.76
CA ILE A 96 0.40 2.28 -13.45
C ILE A 96 0.55 1.39 -14.67
N LYS A 97 0.57 2.00 -15.86
CA LYS A 97 0.79 1.27 -17.11
C LYS A 97 2.29 1.11 -17.38
N ASN A 98 2.66 0.03 -18.06
CA ASN A 98 4.05 -0.21 -18.51
C ASN A 98 5.08 -0.12 -17.38
N PHE A 99 4.75 -0.63 -16.20
CA PHE A 99 5.65 -0.64 -15.05
C PHE A 99 6.84 -1.56 -15.31
N GLN A 100 8.03 -1.10 -14.94
CA GLN A 100 9.27 -1.87 -14.99
C GLN A 100 10.00 -1.74 -13.66
N LEU A 101 10.37 -2.88 -13.06
CA LEU A 101 11.34 -2.92 -11.99
C LEU A 101 12.72 -2.69 -12.62
N LYS A 102 13.43 -1.65 -12.18
CA LYS A 102 14.83 -1.41 -12.56
C LYS A 102 15.76 -2.05 -11.55
#